data_AF-A0A2T0N0J5-F1
#
_entry.id   AF-A0A2T0N0J5-F1
#
_cell.length_a   1.000
_cell.length_b   1.000
_cell.length_c   1.000
_cell.angle_alpha   90.00
_cell.angle_beta   90.00
_cell.angle_gamma   90.00
#
_symmetry.space_group_name_H-M   'P 1'
#
loop_
_entity.id
_entity.type
_entity.pdbx_description
1 polymer ?
#
loop_
_entity_poly.entity_id
_entity_poly.type
_entity_poly.pdbx_seq_one_letter_code
_entity_poly.pdbx_strand_id
1 'polypeptide(L)'
;MPLSTAHVVTDRPAHYVGQLISQLAHQATAELTGAGRGAVTFRQGTCSLTSSGDELVLIVAAPELDALVAVQDVVTWQLSRLVGQEELRVEWSGPRSGDTLEIVAPAVGDYLLTHCTPAGPLLTELAEVTRETTGSAAGMQISPDEGALLELLVRLSGARTAIEIGVFTGYSALCIARALPAGGRLLACDVSREWTDIARPFWERAGVHDRIDLRIGPALETLRALPAEPAFDFAFIDADKVNYPAYYEEVVPRLNPGGLLVLDNVFLGGRVLDPAFQEDHHRAMRRVNEALARDDRLDSVMLPVRDGVTLARRR
;
A
#
# COMPACT_ATOMS: atom_id res chain seq x y z
N MET A 1 -14.48 -2.07 5.02
CA MET A 1 -15.23 -3.34 5.28
C MET A 1 -14.60 -4.00 6.50
N PRO A 2 -15.28 -4.11 7.65
CA PRO A 2 -14.71 -4.73 8.84
C PRO A 2 -14.24 -6.17 8.58
N LEU A 3 -13.17 -6.57 9.25
CA LEU A 3 -12.49 -7.85 9.12
C LEU A 3 -12.01 -8.35 10.48
N SER A 4 -11.97 -9.66 10.67
CA SER A 4 -11.41 -10.28 11.86
C SER A 4 -10.77 -11.62 11.53
N THR A 5 -9.71 -11.95 12.27
CA THR A 5 -8.91 -13.16 12.08
C THR A 5 -8.96 -14.01 13.34
N ALA A 6 -9.05 -15.33 13.18
CA ALA A 6 -8.82 -16.31 14.25
C ALA A 6 -7.69 -17.26 13.86
N HIS A 7 -6.78 -17.49 14.80
CA HIS A 7 -5.72 -18.50 14.70
C HIS A 7 -6.09 -19.68 15.58
N VAL A 8 -6.32 -20.84 14.94
CA VAL A 8 -6.73 -22.05 15.64
C VAL A 8 -5.60 -23.06 15.59
N VAL A 9 -4.96 -23.31 16.72
CA VAL A 9 -3.86 -24.28 16.83
C VAL A 9 -4.40 -25.69 16.69
N THR A 10 -3.86 -26.47 15.75
CA THR A 10 -4.28 -27.84 15.48
C THR A 10 -3.17 -28.62 14.76
N ASP A 11 -3.09 -29.92 15.01
CA ASP A 11 -2.18 -30.83 14.31
C ASP A 11 -2.64 -31.18 12.87
N ARG A 12 -3.88 -30.81 12.50
CA ARG A 12 -4.50 -31.19 11.21
C ARG A 12 -5.20 -30.02 10.50
N PRO A 13 -4.56 -28.85 10.28
CA PRO A 13 -5.22 -27.68 9.74
C PRO A 13 -5.78 -27.87 8.33
N ALA A 14 -5.04 -28.53 7.43
CA ALA A 14 -5.51 -28.83 6.08
C ALA A 14 -6.75 -29.75 6.06
N HIS A 15 -6.88 -30.66 7.03
CA HIS A 15 -8.06 -31.51 7.18
C HIS A 15 -9.29 -30.67 7.53
N TYR A 16 -9.14 -29.75 8.49
CA TYR A 16 -10.23 -28.87 8.92
C TYR A 16 -10.65 -27.88 7.83
N VAL A 17 -9.73 -27.40 6.98
CA VAL A 17 -10.10 -26.62 5.79
C VAL A 17 -11.08 -27.40 4.90
N GLY A 18 -10.76 -28.65 4.55
CA GLY A 18 -11.62 -29.47 3.69
C GLY A 18 -12.98 -29.78 4.32
N GLN A 19 -13.00 -30.08 5.61
CA GLN A 19 -14.24 -30.34 6.35
C GLN A 19 -15.14 -29.11 6.44
N LEU A 20 -14.58 -27.94 6.78
CA LEU A 20 -15.35 -26.70 6.86
C LEU A 20 -15.92 -26.29 5.51
N ILE A 21 -15.16 -26.41 4.42
CA ILE A 21 -15.67 -26.16 3.07
C ILE A 21 -16.85 -27.09 2.75
N SER A 22 -16.71 -28.40 3.03
CA SER A 22 -17.78 -29.36 2.77
C SER A 22 -19.05 -29.08 3.59
N GLN A 23 -18.92 -28.67 4.85
CA GLN A 23 -20.08 -28.36 5.70
C GLN A 23 -20.76 -27.04 5.31
N LEU A 24 -19.96 -26.01 5.04
CA LEU A 24 -20.45 -24.68 4.72
C LEU A 24 -21.06 -24.59 3.32
N ALA A 25 -20.73 -25.52 2.42
CA ALA A 25 -21.34 -25.64 1.09
C ALA A 25 -22.88 -25.80 1.12
N HIS A 26 -23.45 -26.24 2.25
CA HIS A 26 -24.91 -26.32 2.43
C HIS A 26 -25.60 -24.98 2.73
N GLN A 27 -24.84 -23.98 3.18
CA GLN A 27 -25.37 -22.70 3.67
C GLN A 27 -24.83 -21.49 2.89
N ALA A 28 -23.74 -21.68 2.13
CA ALA A 28 -23.00 -20.64 1.44
C ALA A 28 -22.30 -21.22 0.20
N THR A 29 -21.84 -20.35 -0.71
CA THR A 29 -20.95 -20.78 -1.79
C THR A 29 -19.58 -21.07 -1.18
N ALA A 30 -19.11 -22.31 -1.25
CA ALA A 30 -17.84 -22.72 -0.66
C ALA A 30 -16.99 -23.48 -1.69
N GLU A 31 -15.70 -23.13 -1.78
CA GLU A 31 -14.77 -23.76 -2.71
C GLU A 31 -13.37 -23.91 -2.10
N LEU A 32 -12.66 -24.96 -2.55
CA LEU A 32 -11.22 -25.10 -2.29
C LEU A 32 -10.45 -24.30 -3.35
N THR A 33 -9.61 -23.37 -2.89
CA THR A 33 -8.85 -22.46 -3.76
C THR A 33 -7.39 -22.89 -3.95
N GLY A 34 -6.98 -23.97 -3.28
CA GLY A 34 -5.65 -24.57 -3.38
C GLY A 34 -5.40 -25.62 -2.30
N ALA A 35 -4.19 -26.21 -2.29
CA ALA A 35 -3.80 -27.16 -1.25
C ALA A 35 -3.81 -26.47 0.13
N GLY A 36 -4.70 -26.92 1.03
CA GLY A 36 -4.86 -26.35 2.37
C GLY A 36 -5.49 -24.95 2.40
N ARG A 37 -6.18 -24.52 1.33
CA ARG A 37 -6.87 -23.22 1.27
C ARG A 37 -8.30 -23.36 0.78
N GLY A 38 -9.19 -22.56 1.34
CA GLY A 38 -10.60 -22.51 0.93
C GLY A 38 -11.21 -21.12 1.13
N ALA A 39 -12.31 -20.88 0.44
CA ALA A 39 -13.09 -19.66 0.55
C ALA A 39 -14.58 -19.99 0.66
N VAL A 40 -15.28 -19.23 1.49
CA VAL A 40 -16.73 -19.33 1.70
C VAL A 40 -17.34 -17.93 1.55
N THR A 41 -18.34 -17.81 0.69
CA THR A 41 -19.09 -16.57 0.46
C THR A 41 -20.50 -16.74 1.01
N PHE A 42 -20.75 -16.09 2.15
CA PHE A 42 -22.08 -15.97 2.74
C PHE A 42 -22.82 -14.78 2.12
N ARG A 43 -24.14 -14.71 2.34
CA ARG A 43 -24.93 -13.55 1.95
C ARG A 43 -24.45 -12.24 2.59
N GLN A 44 -23.91 -12.33 3.81
CA GLN A 44 -23.57 -11.19 4.67
C GLN A 44 -22.07 -10.95 4.79
N GLY A 45 -21.22 -11.77 4.16
CA GLY A 45 -19.77 -11.64 4.28
C GLY A 45 -19.03 -12.82 3.68
N THR A 46 -17.73 -12.85 3.89
CA THR A 46 -16.84 -13.88 3.36
C THR A 46 -15.99 -14.46 4.48
N CYS A 47 -15.58 -15.72 4.33
CA CYS A 47 -14.60 -16.37 5.18
C CYS A 47 -13.54 -17.04 4.31
N SER A 48 -12.28 -16.74 4.54
CA SER A 48 -11.15 -17.46 3.96
C SER A 48 -10.50 -18.36 5.00
N LEU A 49 -10.10 -19.56 4.58
CA LEU A 49 -9.49 -20.58 5.42
C LEU A 49 -8.13 -20.94 4.85
N THR A 50 -7.09 -20.87 5.68
CA THR A 50 -5.73 -21.21 5.28
C THR A 50 -5.07 -22.10 6.32
N SER A 51 -4.53 -23.23 5.87
CA SER A 51 -3.62 -24.08 6.64
C SER A 51 -2.22 -23.49 6.60
N SER A 52 -1.59 -23.28 7.75
CA SER A 52 -0.22 -22.80 7.87
C SER A 52 0.46 -23.44 9.08
N GLY A 53 1.42 -24.35 8.84
CA GLY A 53 2.09 -25.07 9.93
C GLY A 53 1.11 -25.91 10.77
N ASP A 54 1.08 -25.65 12.06
CA ASP A 54 0.17 -26.20 13.08
C ASP A 54 -1.03 -25.27 13.36
N GLU A 55 -1.37 -24.38 12.44
CA GLU A 55 -2.49 -23.46 12.57
C GLU A 55 -3.47 -23.54 11.40
N LEU A 56 -4.75 -23.46 11.75
CA LEU A 56 -5.82 -23.09 10.85
C LEU A 56 -6.11 -21.60 11.05
N VAL A 57 -5.84 -20.81 10.02
CA VAL A 57 -6.12 -19.38 9.99
C VAL A 57 -7.47 -19.16 9.32
N LEU A 58 -8.38 -18.49 10.03
CA LEU A 58 -9.71 -18.10 9.56
C LEU A 58 -9.76 -16.59 9.46
N ILE A 59 -10.18 -16.06 8.32
CA ILE A 59 -10.33 -14.61 8.10
C ILE A 59 -11.75 -14.34 7.64
N VAL A 60 -12.50 -13.56 8.40
CA VAL A 60 -13.87 -13.15 8.07
C VAL A 60 -13.89 -11.69 7.70
N ALA A 61 -14.60 -11.33 6.64
CA ALA A 61 -14.81 -9.94 6.23
C ALA A 61 -16.28 -9.71 5.86
N ALA A 62 -16.87 -8.59 6.28
CA ALA A 62 -18.28 -8.28 6.06
C ALA A 62 -18.53 -6.77 5.91
N PRO A 63 -19.62 -6.32 5.24
CA PRO A 63 -19.91 -4.90 5.02
C PRO A 63 -20.01 -4.06 6.31
N GLU A 64 -20.51 -4.66 7.39
CA GLU A 64 -20.77 -4.01 8.67
C GLU A 64 -20.45 -4.95 9.84
N LEU A 65 -20.39 -4.40 11.06
CA LEU A 65 -19.94 -5.13 12.25
C LEU A 65 -20.84 -6.30 12.61
N ASP A 66 -22.17 -6.09 12.56
CA ASP A 66 -23.15 -7.11 12.89
C ASP A 66 -23.08 -8.29 11.91
N ALA A 67 -22.87 -7.99 10.63
CA ALA A 67 -22.66 -8.99 9.59
C ALA A 67 -21.34 -9.76 9.77
N LEU A 68 -20.30 -9.10 10.28
CA LEU A 68 -19.03 -9.75 10.63
C LEU A 68 -19.23 -10.76 11.75
N VAL A 69 -19.88 -10.35 12.84
CA VAL A 69 -20.18 -11.21 14.00
C VAL A 69 -21.03 -12.41 13.59
N ALA A 70 -22.05 -12.18 12.76
CA ALA A 70 -22.89 -13.27 12.26
C ALA A 70 -22.09 -14.34 11.50
N VAL A 71 -21.12 -13.93 10.67
CA VAL A 71 -20.27 -14.89 9.93
C VAL A 71 -19.26 -15.57 10.88
N GLN A 72 -18.67 -14.84 11.83
CA GLN A 72 -17.80 -15.41 12.86
C GLN A 72 -18.50 -16.51 13.66
N ASP A 73 -19.74 -16.25 14.09
CA ASP A 73 -20.55 -17.20 14.86
C ASP A 73 -20.83 -18.47 14.05
N VAL A 74 -21.21 -18.34 12.77
CA VAL A 74 -21.46 -19.49 11.90
C VAL A 74 -20.19 -20.32 11.73
N VAL A 75 -19.05 -19.69 11.43
CA VAL A 75 -17.78 -20.41 11.20
C VAL A 75 -17.31 -21.09 12.49
N THR A 76 -17.39 -20.40 13.63
CA THR A 76 -17.02 -20.93 14.95
C THR A 76 -17.91 -22.10 15.34
N TRP A 77 -19.22 -21.97 15.10
CA TRP A 77 -20.17 -23.03 15.37
C TRP A 77 -19.91 -24.27 14.52
N GLN A 78 -19.63 -24.12 13.23
CA GLN A 78 -19.30 -25.27 12.37
C GLN A 78 -17.99 -25.93 12.79
N LEU A 79 -16.95 -25.14 13.12
CA LEU A 79 -15.68 -25.70 13.56
C LEU A 79 -15.84 -26.46 14.87
N SER A 80 -16.58 -25.94 15.86
CA SER A 80 -16.81 -26.66 17.12
C SER A 80 -17.53 -28.01 16.92
N ARG A 81 -18.39 -28.14 15.90
CA ARG A 81 -19.03 -29.42 15.55
C ARG A 81 -18.09 -30.44 14.91
N LEU A 82 -17.05 -29.98 14.22
CA LEU A 82 -16.07 -30.86 13.57
C LEU A 82 -15.08 -31.49 14.56
N VAL A 83 -14.85 -30.80 15.67
CA VAL A 83 -13.76 -31.10 16.59
C VAL A 83 -14.18 -32.12 17.67
N GLY A 84 -15.48 -32.32 17.89
CA GLY A 84 -15.98 -33.39 18.76
C GLY A 84 -15.59 -33.20 20.23
N GLN A 85 -14.63 -34.00 20.73
CA GLN A 85 -14.09 -33.94 22.11
C GLN A 85 -12.75 -33.18 22.20
N GLU A 86 -12.12 -32.84 21.08
CA GLU A 86 -10.96 -31.94 21.08
C GLU A 86 -11.43 -30.52 21.46
N GLU A 87 -10.61 -29.77 22.18
CA GLU A 87 -10.94 -28.39 22.55
C GLU A 87 -10.13 -27.44 21.64
N LEU A 88 -10.67 -27.15 20.44
CA LEU A 88 -10.10 -26.09 19.60
C LEU A 88 -10.59 -24.73 20.12
N ARG A 89 -9.65 -23.88 20.50
CA ARG A 89 -9.95 -22.50 20.88
C ARG A 89 -9.99 -21.64 19.62
N VAL A 90 -11.14 -21.01 19.39
CA VAL A 90 -11.34 -20.04 18.32
C VAL A 90 -11.49 -18.67 18.97
N GLU A 91 -10.42 -17.90 18.98
CA GLU A 91 -10.41 -16.54 19.49
C GLU A 91 -10.28 -15.58 18.31
N TRP A 92 -11.36 -14.84 18.05
CA TRP A 92 -11.38 -13.82 17.00
C TRP A 92 -10.68 -12.55 17.47
N SER A 93 -9.84 -11.99 16.62
CA SER A 93 -9.32 -10.65 16.81
C SER A 93 -10.47 -9.63 16.83
N GLY A 94 -10.26 -8.49 17.50
CA GLY A 94 -11.18 -7.36 17.38
C GLY A 94 -11.44 -7.01 15.90
N PRO A 95 -12.67 -6.59 15.55
CA PRO A 95 -13.02 -6.19 14.20
C PRO A 95 -12.15 -5.00 13.78
N ARG A 96 -11.27 -5.23 12.82
CA ARG A 96 -10.49 -4.19 12.18
C ARG A 96 -11.37 -3.59 11.10
N SER A 97 -11.60 -2.28 11.10
CA SER A 97 -11.99 -1.62 9.85
C SER A 97 -10.97 -2.05 8.80
N GLY A 98 -11.40 -2.43 7.60
CA GLY A 98 -10.48 -2.71 6.48
C GLY A 98 -9.70 -1.48 6.00
N ASP A 99 -9.32 -0.60 6.93
CA ASP A 99 -8.49 0.58 6.78
C ASP A 99 -7.20 0.38 7.60
N THR A 100 -6.11 0.82 6.96
CA THR A 100 -4.71 0.90 7.37
C THR A 100 -4.14 -0.33 8.09
N LEU A 101 -3.30 -1.08 7.37
CA LEU A 101 -2.42 -2.07 7.98
C LEU A 101 -1.53 -1.35 9.01
N GLU A 102 -1.76 -1.64 10.29
CA GLU A 102 -0.88 -1.18 11.35
C GLU A 102 0.31 -2.15 11.46
N ILE A 103 1.41 -1.82 10.79
CA ILE A 103 2.58 -2.70 10.68
C ILE A 103 3.42 -2.70 11.96
N VAL A 104 3.36 -1.60 12.72
CA VAL A 104 4.06 -1.42 13.99
C VAL A 104 3.04 -1.28 15.11
N ALA A 105 3.43 -1.61 16.35
CA ALA A 105 2.56 -1.32 17.49
C ALA A 105 2.27 0.20 17.58
N PRO A 106 1.07 0.63 17.98
CA PRO A 106 0.71 2.06 18.03
C PRO A 106 1.73 2.94 18.75
N ALA A 107 2.27 2.46 19.89
CA ALA A 107 3.28 3.16 20.67
C ALA A 107 4.61 3.38 19.91
N VAL A 108 4.93 2.52 18.94
CA VAL A 108 6.10 2.67 18.06
C VAL A 108 5.82 3.76 17.02
N GLY A 109 4.59 3.90 16.53
CA GLY A 109 4.20 4.94 15.57
C GLY A 109 4.50 6.36 16.09
N ASP A 110 4.02 6.68 17.29
CA ASP A 110 4.28 7.97 17.95
C ASP A 110 5.77 8.16 18.26
N TYR A 111 6.45 7.08 18.64
CA TYR A 111 7.88 7.10 18.90
C TYR A 111 8.67 7.44 17.63
N LEU A 112 8.34 6.84 16.49
CA LEU A 112 8.99 7.13 15.20
C LEU A 112 8.82 8.61 14.81
N LEU A 113 7.61 9.14 14.92
CA LEU A 113 7.32 10.55 14.59
C LEU A 113 8.09 11.55 15.46
N THR A 114 8.35 11.20 16.72
CA THR A 114 9.08 12.06 17.67
C THR A 114 10.61 11.88 17.60
N HIS A 115 11.10 10.87 16.90
CA HIS A 115 12.53 10.52 16.80
C HIS A 115 13.10 10.65 15.38
N CYS A 116 12.37 11.29 14.46
CA CYS A 116 12.82 11.67 13.14
C CYS A 116 13.13 13.18 13.06
N THR A 117 13.80 13.62 12.00
CA THR A 117 13.90 15.07 11.71
C THR A 117 12.49 15.65 11.57
N PRO A 118 12.10 16.64 12.40
CA PRO A 118 10.75 17.20 12.34
C PRO A 118 10.47 17.88 11.00
N ALA A 119 9.22 17.82 10.55
CA ALA A 119 8.78 18.65 9.43
C ALA A 119 8.99 20.13 9.77
N GLY A 120 9.60 20.86 8.83
CA GLY A 120 9.77 22.31 8.96
C GLY A 120 8.41 23.03 8.92
N PRO A 121 8.34 24.29 9.39
CA PRO A 121 7.08 25.04 9.48
C PRO A 121 6.26 25.06 8.19
N LEU A 122 6.94 25.16 7.04
CA LEU A 122 6.28 25.20 5.73
C LEU A 122 5.60 23.88 5.35
N LEU A 123 6.20 22.74 5.70
CA LEU A 123 5.60 21.42 5.48
C LEU A 123 4.42 21.21 6.43
N THR A 124 4.54 21.63 7.69
CA THR A 124 3.44 21.58 8.66
C THR A 124 2.24 22.40 8.17
N GLU A 125 2.48 23.63 7.72
CA GLU A 125 1.44 24.50 7.16
C GLU A 125 0.83 23.90 5.88
N LEU A 126 1.62 23.30 4.98
CA LEU A 126 1.08 22.63 3.79
C LEU A 126 0.18 21.45 4.18
N ALA A 127 0.55 20.67 5.19
CA ALA A 127 -0.28 19.59 5.68
C ALA A 127 -1.58 20.09 6.34
N GLU A 128 -1.54 21.24 7.03
CA GLU A 128 -2.74 21.91 7.57
C GLU A 128 -3.67 22.37 6.45
N VAL A 129 -3.15 23.11 5.47
CA VAL A 129 -3.92 23.58 4.31
C VAL A 129 -4.50 22.41 3.53
N THR A 130 -3.73 21.33 3.34
CA THR A 130 -4.22 20.11 2.69
C THR A 130 -5.42 19.52 3.44
N ARG A 131 -5.35 19.40 4.77
CA ARG A 131 -6.48 18.92 5.58
C ARG A 131 -7.71 19.81 5.46
N GLU A 132 -7.52 21.12 5.52
CA GLU A 132 -8.62 22.09 5.48
C GLU A 132 -9.32 22.16 4.11
N THR A 133 -8.54 22.03 3.02
CA THR A 133 -9.04 22.24 1.66
C THR A 133 -9.55 20.98 0.98
N THR A 134 -9.04 19.80 1.36
CA THR A 134 -9.36 18.53 0.66
C THR A 134 -10.27 17.60 1.47
N GLY A 135 -10.52 17.90 2.75
CA GLY A 135 -11.43 17.12 3.59
C GLY A 135 -11.00 15.66 3.70
N SER A 136 -11.87 14.72 3.30
CA SER A 136 -11.57 13.28 3.38
C SER A 136 -10.41 12.84 2.47
N ALA A 137 -10.08 13.60 1.43
CA ALA A 137 -8.96 13.33 0.54
C ALA A 137 -7.59 13.61 1.19
N ALA A 138 -7.54 14.32 2.33
CA ALA A 138 -6.28 14.65 2.99
C ALA A 138 -5.45 13.42 3.40
N GLY A 139 -6.09 12.26 3.56
CA GLY A 139 -5.42 10.99 3.84
C GLY A 139 -4.56 10.44 2.69
N MET A 140 -4.63 11.03 1.49
CA MET A 140 -3.73 10.68 0.37
C MET A 140 -2.35 11.33 0.48
N GLN A 141 -2.17 12.32 1.36
CA GLN A 141 -0.86 12.93 1.54
C GLN A 141 0.07 12.00 2.32
N ILE A 142 1.30 11.84 1.85
CA ILE A 142 2.34 11.16 2.64
C ILE A 142 2.54 11.81 4.01
N SER A 143 3.02 10.98 4.94
CA SER A 143 3.32 11.39 6.30
C SER A 143 4.64 12.20 6.42
N PRO A 144 4.83 13.01 7.49
CA PRO A 144 6.05 13.79 7.68
C PRO A 144 7.35 12.97 7.73
N ASP A 145 7.33 11.82 8.38
CA ASP A 145 8.46 10.89 8.48
C ASP A 145 8.77 10.22 7.13
N GLU A 146 7.75 9.93 6.32
CA GLU A 146 7.96 9.47 4.96
C GLU A 146 8.53 10.58 4.05
N GLY A 147 8.08 11.82 4.22
CA GLY A 147 8.71 12.97 3.58
C GLY A 147 10.19 13.11 3.95
N ALA A 148 10.54 12.90 5.23
CA ALA A 148 11.93 12.89 5.70
C ALA A 148 12.74 11.74 5.10
N LEU A 149 12.13 10.55 4.94
CA LEU A 149 12.74 9.42 4.24
C LEU A 149 13.02 9.76 2.78
N LEU A 150 12.06 10.32 2.03
CA LEU A 150 12.25 10.73 0.64
C LEU A 150 13.38 11.76 0.51
N GLU A 151 13.41 12.78 1.37
CA GLU A 151 14.50 13.76 1.38
C GLU A 151 15.88 13.10 1.57
N LEU A 152 15.96 12.14 2.50
CA LEU A 152 17.20 11.43 2.77
C LEU A 152 17.62 10.57 1.58
N LEU A 153 16.68 9.84 0.96
CA LEU A 153 16.95 8.99 -0.21
C LEU A 153 17.40 9.80 -1.43
N VAL A 154 16.80 10.96 -1.70
CA VAL A 154 17.23 11.86 -2.77
C VAL A 154 18.66 12.35 -2.53
N ARG A 155 18.99 12.75 -1.29
CA ARG A 155 20.35 13.20 -0.95
C ARG A 155 21.39 12.07 -1.04
N LEU A 156 21.06 10.88 -0.53
CA LEU A 156 21.96 9.72 -0.52
C LEU A 156 22.19 9.13 -1.91
N SER A 157 21.19 9.16 -2.79
CA SER A 157 21.32 8.71 -4.18
C SER A 157 22.14 9.67 -5.04
N GLY A 158 22.32 10.92 -4.61
CA GLY A 158 22.98 11.95 -5.42
C GLY A 158 22.15 12.40 -6.63
N ALA A 159 20.83 12.19 -6.57
CA ALA A 159 19.93 12.46 -7.68
C ALA A 159 19.96 13.94 -8.10
N ARG A 160 19.97 14.19 -9.41
CA ARG A 160 19.87 15.53 -10.00
C ARG A 160 18.61 15.68 -10.83
N THR A 161 18.13 14.58 -11.40
CA THR A 161 16.90 14.49 -12.18
C THR A 161 15.94 13.52 -11.49
N ALA A 162 14.74 14.00 -11.18
CA ALA A 162 13.72 13.21 -10.52
C ALA A 162 12.41 13.25 -11.29
N ILE A 163 11.60 12.20 -11.14
CA ILE A 163 10.21 12.16 -11.60
C ILE A 163 9.29 11.75 -10.43
N GLU A 164 8.14 12.40 -10.34
CA GLU A 164 7.07 12.05 -9.42
C GLU A 164 5.77 11.82 -10.20
N ILE A 165 5.10 10.72 -9.89
CA ILE A 165 3.81 10.34 -10.46
C ILE A 165 2.79 10.34 -9.32
N GLY A 166 1.89 11.31 -9.33
CA GLY A 166 0.98 11.62 -8.23
C GLY A 166 1.57 12.70 -7.32
N VAL A 167 1.12 13.94 -7.50
CA VAL A 167 1.59 15.13 -6.78
C VAL A 167 0.63 15.52 -5.67
N PHE A 168 -0.67 15.38 -5.92
CA PHE A 168 -1.74 15.84 -5.05
C PHE A 168 -1.55 17.33 -4.66
N THR A 169 -1.44 17.64 -3.37
CA THR A 169 -1.16 18.99 -2.86
C THR A 169 0.33 19.31 -2.76
N GLY A 170 1.20 18.41 -3.21
CA GLY A 170 2.63 18.65 -3.47
C GLY A 170 3.55 18.53 -2.27
N TYR A 171 3.15 17.81 -1.21
CA TYR A 171 4.00 17.57 -0.03
C TYR A 171 5.26 16.75 -0.38
N SER A 172 5.09 15.61 -1.06
CA SER A 172 6.17 14.77 -1.60
C SER A 172 7.05 15.54 -2.58
N ALA A 173 6.44 16.25 -3.54
CA ALA A 173 7.15 17.09 -4.50
C ALA A 173 8.02 18.15 -3.84
N LEU A 174 7.51 18.80 -2.79
CA LEU A 174 8.25 19.77 -2.00
C LEU A 174 9.45 19.13 -1.29
N CYS A 175 9.28 17.96 -0.68
CA CYS A 175 10.36 17.19 -0.06
C CYS A 175 11.45 16.82 -1.09
N ILE A 176 11.07 16.21 -2.20
CA ILE A 176 11.99 15.79 -3.26
C ILE A 176 12.74 17.00 -3.83
N ALA A 177 12.03 18.07 -4.20
CA ALA A 177 12.64 19.25 -4.82
C ALA A 177 13.62 19.99 -3.90
N ARG A 178 13.33 20.04 -2.58
CA ARG A 178 14.24 20.62 -1.57
C ARG A 178 15.49 19.77 -1.32
N ALA A 179 15.40 18.46 -1.56
CA ALA A 179 16.52 17.56 -1.40
C ALA A 179 17.45 17.52 -2.64
N LEU A 180 16.95 17.90 -3.82
CA LEU A 180 17.76 18.02 -5.03
C LEU A 180 18.84 19.11 -4.90
N PRO A 181 20.04 18.89 -5.46
CA PRO A 181 21.11 19.88 -5.47
C PRO A 181 20.75 21.07 -6.37
N ALA A 182 21.56 22.14 -6.30
CA ALA A 182 21.44 23.27 -7.22
C ALA A 182 21.50 22.81 -8.69
N GLY A 183 20.58 23.31 -9.51
CA GLY A 183 20.41 22.90 -10.90
C GLY A 183 19.67 21.56 -11.09
N GLY A 184 19.25 20.89 -10.01
CA GLY A 184 18.39 19.72 -10.11
C GLY A 184 17.02 20.04 -10.69
N ARG A 185 16.30 19.01 -11.13
CA ARG A 185 14.98 19.10 -11.75
C ARG A 185 14.08 17.95 -11.28
N LEU A 186 12.83 18.28 -10.99
CA LEU A 186 11.74 17.35 -10.70
C LEU A 186 10.67 17.50 -11.78
N LEU A 187 10.40 16.43 -12.52
CA LEU A 187 9.22 16.32 -13.37
C LEU A 187 8.06 15.79 -12.51
N ALA A 188 7.06 16.61 -12.23
CA ALA A 188 5.94 16.27 -11.35
C ALA A 188 4.68 16.04 -12.21
N CYS A 189 4.06 14.87 -12.13
CA CYS A 189 2.91 14.49 -12.96
C CYS A 189 1.65 14.33 -12.13
N ASP A 190 0.59 15.04 -12.48
CA ASP A 190 -0.73 14.89 -11.83
C ASP A 190 -1.87 15.17 -12.82
N VAL A 191 -3.06 14.64 -12.54
CA VAL A 191 -4.27 14.91 -13.32
C VAL A 191 -5.04 16.13 -12.80
N SER A 192 -4.91 16.44 -11.50
CA SER A 192 -5.70 17.44 -10.81
C SER A 192 -4.98 18.79 -10.76
N ARG A 193 -5.45 19.72 -11.60
CA ARG A 193 -5.06 21.14 -11.48
C ARG A 193 -5.52 21.72 -10.15
N GLU A 194 -6.74 21.38 -9.73
CA GLU A 194 -7.35 21.88 -8.49
C GLU A 194 -6.46 21.63 -7.26
N TRP A 195 -5.94 20.41 -7.13
CA TRP A 195 -5.09 20.06 -5.99
C TRP A 195 -3.68 20.61 -6.13
N THR A 196 -3.09 20.56 -7.32
CA THR A 196 -1.73 21.02 -7.54
C THR A 196 -1.58 22.54 -7.47
N ASP A 197 -2.66 23.31 -7.66
CA ASP A 197 -2.65 24.75 -7.44
C ASP A 197 -2.46 25.11 -5.95
N ILE A 198 -2.79 24.22 -5.01
CA ILE A 198 -2.44 24.36 -3.58
C ILE A 198 -0.92 24.31 -3.39
N ALA A 199 -0.20 23.51 -4.18
CA ALA A 199 1.22 23.27 -4.02
C ALA A 199 2.10 24.47 -4.42
N ARG A 200 1.70 25.20 -5.48
CA ARG A 200 2.54 26.23 -6.12
C ARG A 200 3.02 27.33 -5.16
N PRO A 201 2.18 27.94 -4.30
CA PRO A 201 2.63 28.96 -3.36
C PRO A 201 3.66 28.42 -2.36
N PHE A 202 3.56 27.15 -1.97
CA PHE A 202 4.52 26.52 -1.06
C PHE A 202 5.85 26.26 -1.75
N TRP A 203 5.85 25.84 -3.02
CA TRP A 203 7.07 25.67 -3.81
C TRP A 203 7.80 27.00 -4.03
N GLU A 204 7.06 28.09 -4.26
CA GLU A 204 7.62 29.45 -4.38
C GLU A 204 8.26 29.90 -3.06
N ARG A 205 7.53 29.78 -1.95
CA ARG A 205 8.02 30.14 -0.60
C ARG A 205 9.22 29.31 -0.17
N ALA A 206 9.31 28.06 -0.63
CA ALA A 206 10.46 27.18 -0.41
C ALA A 206 11.65 27.49 -1.33
N GLY A 207 11.48 28.33 -2.36
CA GLY A 207 12.52 28.63 -3.34
C GLY A 207 12.88 27.43 -4.23
N VAL A 208 11.93 26.52 -4.48
CA VAL A 208 12.12 25.33 -5.33
C VAL A 208 11.17 25.28 -6.52
N HIS A 209 10.34 26.30 -6.71
CA HIS A 209 9.43 26.36 -7.85
C HIS A 209 10.16 26.25 -9.20
N ASP A 210 11.34 26.86 -9.32
CA ASP A 210 12.15 26.93 -10.55
C ASP A 210 12.68 25.58 -11.04
N ARG A 211 12.64 24.54 -10.20
CA ARG A 211 13.09 23.19 -10.53
C ARG A 211 11.97 22.17 -10.64
N ILE A 212 10.72 22.54 -10.36
CA ILE A 212 9.57 21.66 -10.48
C ILE A 212 8.87 21.94 -11.80
N ASP A 213 8.97 21.00 -12.74
CA ASP A 213 8.22 21.00 -13.99
C ASP A 213 6.92 20.20 -13.78
N LEU A 214 5.84 20.91 -13.46
CA LEU A 214 4.52 20.30 -13.22
C LEU A 214 3.77 20.09 -14.54
N ARG A 215 3.44 18.83 -14.85
CA ARG A 215 2.64 18.41 -16.01
C ARG A 215 1.26 17.96 -15.58
N ILE A 216 0.24 18.69 -16.03
CA ILE A 216 -1.16 18.35 -15.80
C ILE A 216 -1.67 17.46 -16.94
N GLY A 217 -2.11 16.26 -16.60
CA GLY A 217 -2.65 15.27 -17.52
C GLY A 217 -2.39 13.83 -17.03
N PRO A 218 -2.90 12.81 -17.75
CA PRO A 218 -2.61 11.42 -17.42
C PRO A 218 -1.11 11.15 -17.43
N ALA A 219 -0.56 10.65 -16.32
CA ALA A 219 0.89 10.48 -16.18
C ALA A 219 1.48 9.52 -17.24
N LEU A 220 0.72 8.49 -17.66
CA LEU A 220 1.15 7.60 -18.75
C LEU A 220 1.33 8.32 -20.09
N GLU A 221 0.53 9.35 -20.38
CA GLU A 221 0.71 10.14 -21.60
C GLU A 221 1.99 10.96 -21.53
N THR A 222 2.25 11.59 -20.38
CA THR A 222 3.51 12.30 -20.12
C THR A 222 4.71 11.36 -20.27
N LEU A 223 4.69 10.19 -19.63
CA LEU A 223 5.77 9.20 -19.71
C LEU A 223 6.03 8.71 -21.13
N ARG A 224 4.97 8.40 -21.89
CA ARG A 224 5.09 7.91 -23.27
C ARG A 224 5.55 8.97 -24.26
N ALA A 225 5.34 10.25 -23.94
CA ALA A 225 5.87 11.36 -24.72
C ALA A 225 7.35 11.63 -24.44
N LEU A 226 7.91 11.12 -23.34
CA LEU A 226 9.33 11.22 -23.04
C LEU A 226 10.15 10.24 -23.90
N PRO A 227 11.40 10.61 -24.25
CA PRO A 227 12.35 9.66 -24.84
C PRO A 227 12.46 8.38 -24.03
N ALA A 228 12.73 7.26 -24.70
CA ALA A 228 12.82 5.94 -24.06
C ALA A 228 14.16 5.75 -23.33
N GLU A 229 15.13 6.62 -23.58
CA GLU A 229 16.45 6.61 -22.97
C GLU A 229 16.40 6.96 -21.47
N PRO A 230 17.35 6.45 -20.67
CA PRO A 230 17.53 6.87 -19.29
C PRO A 230 17.64 8.39 -19.12
N ALA A 231 16.85 8.93 -18.21
CA ALA A 231 16.72 10.37 -17.98
C ALA A 231 16.55 10.77 -16.50
N PHE A 232 16.30 9.80 -15.60
CA PHE A 232 16.00 10.07 -14.19
C PHE A 232 16.94 9.33 -13.25
N ASP A 233 17.44 10.03 -12.24
CA ASP A 233 18.22 9.46 -11.14
C ASP A 233 17.31 8.96 -10.01
N PHE A 234 16.11 9.52 -9.89
CA PHE A 234 15.15 9.21 -8.84
C PHE A 234 13.72 9.20 -9.40
N ALA A 235 12.90 8.24 -8.98
CA ALA A 235 11.49 8.18 -9.32
C ALA A 235 10.64 7.86 -8.09
N PHE A 236 9.56 8.61 -7.88
CA PHE A 236 8.56 8.34 -6.86
C PHE A 236 7.20 8.08 -7.54
N ILE A 237 6.56 6.97 -7.21
CA ILE A 237 5.24 6.60 -7.74
C ILE A 237 4.26 6.44 -6.59
N ASP A 238 3.31 7.37 -6.52
CA ASP A 238 2.20 7.40 -5.59
C ASP A 238 0.93 7.94 -6.25
N ALA A 239 0.38 7.17 -7.19
CA ALA A 239 -0.80 7.57 -7.96
C ALA A 239 -1.90 6.50 -7.90
N ASP A 240 -2.72 6.40 -8.96
CA ASP A 240 -3.78 5.41 -9.03
C ASP A 240 -3.20 3.99 -9.15
N LYS A 241 -3.64 3.10 -8.26
CA LYS A 241 -2.99 1.80 -8.06
C LYS A 241 -3.25 0.79 -9.21
N VAL A 242 -4.28 1.02 -10.03
CA VAL A 242 -4.58 0.20 -11.21
C VAL A 242 -3.47 0.32 -12.27
N ASN A 243 -2.92 1.52 -12.44
CA ASN A 243 -1.88 1.79 -13.45
C ASN A 243 -0.45 1.55 -12.95
N TYR A 244 -0.23 1.16 -11.69
CA TYR A 244 1.11 0.87 -11.17
C TYR A 244 1.97 -0.06 -12.05
N PRO A 245 1.45 -1.18 -12.61
CA PRO A 245 2.21 -2.00 -13.55
C PRO A 245 2.68 -1.21 -14.79
N ALA A 246 1.85 -0.31 -15.32
CA ALA A 246 2.19 0.49 -16.48
C ALA A 246 3.19 1.59 -16.13
N TYR A 247 3.02 2.27 -14.98
CA TYR A 247 4.00 3.25 -14.50
C TYR A 247 5.36 2.60 -14.28
N TYR A 248 5.38 1.42 -13.66
CA TYR A 248 6.59 0.62 -13.45
C TYR A 248 7.34 0.34 -14.75
N GLU A 249 6.65 -0.21 -15.77
CA GLU A 249 7.30 -0.55 -17.05
C GLU A 249 7.74 0.67 -17.86
N GLU A 250 7.11 1.84 -17.68
CA GLU A 250 7.54 3.08 -18.35
C GLU A 250 8.70 3.76 -17.62
N VAL A 251 8.74 3.69 -16.28
CA VAL A 251 9.74 4.38 -15.45
C VAL A 251 11.04 3.59 -15.37
N VAL A 252 10.98 2.27 -15.19
CA VAL A 252 12.21 1.45 -15.01
C VAL A 252 13.20 1.64 -16.16
N PRO A 253 12.80 1.58 -17.46
CA PRO A 253 13.70 1.84 -18.58
C PRO A 253 14.23 3.27 -18.67
N ARG A 254 13.60 4.24 -18.01
CA ARG A 254 14.00 5.65 -17.99
C ARG A 254 14.82 6.05 -16.77
N LEU A 255 15.07 5.13 -15.83
CA LEU A 255 16.03 5.35 -14.75
C LEU A 255 17.48 5.24 -15.24
N ASN A 256 18.38 6.10 -14.80
CA ASN A 256 19.81 5.91 -15.03
C ASN A 256 20.30 4.63 -14.32
N PRO A 257 21.37 3.98 -14.80
CA PRO A 257 22.06 2.95 -14.01
C PRO A 257 22.42 3.50 -12.62
N GLY A 258 22.06 2.79 -11.57
CA GLY A 258 22.16 3.26 -10.18
C GLY A 258 21.02 4.15 -9.70
N GLY A 259 20.09 4.54 -10.58
CA GLY A 259 18.91 5.34 -10.24
C GLY A 259 17.95 4.60 -9.32
N LEU A 260 17.21 5.36 -8.51
CA LEU A 260 16.36 4.83 -7.44
C LEU A 260 14.87 5.02 -7.75
N LEU A 261 14.13 3.92 -7.80
CA LEU A 261 12.68 3.88 -7.80
C LEU A 261 12.16 3.73 -6.37
N VAL A 262 11.15 4.51 -6.03
CA VAL A 262 10.40 4.44 -4.77
C VAL A 262 8.92 4.29 -5.10
N LEU A 263 8.31 3.22 -4.60
CA LEU A 263 6.89 2.91 -4.77
C LEU A 263 6.19 3.00 -3.42
N ASP A 264 5.14 3.81 -3.32
CA ASP A 264 4.34 3.94 -2.09
C ASP A 264 3.07 3.07 -2.13
N ASN A 265 2.57 2.77 -0.92
CA ASN A 265 1.38 2.00 -0.58
C ASN A 265 1.38 0.57 -1.14
N VAL A 266 2.54 -0.10 -1.10
CA VAL A 266 2.69 -1.45 -1.67
C VAL A 266 1.93 -2.52 -0.89
N PHE A 267 1.47 -2.23 0.34
CA PHE A 267 0.57 -3.11 1.10
C PHE A 267 -0.91 -2.82 0.89
N LEU A 268 -1.26 -1.61 0.46
CA LEU A 268 -2.62 -1.18 0.15
C LEU A 268 -3.60 -1.46 1.30
N GLY A 269 -3.26 -1.01 2.51
CA GLY A 269 -3.97 -1.31 3.75
C GLY A 269 -3.92 -2.79 4.13
N GLY A 270 -2.89 -3.52 3.70
CA GLY A 270 -2.74 -4.97 3.91
C GLY A 270 -3.56 -5.83 2.96
N ARG A 271 -4.36 -5.23 2.06
CA ARG A 271 -5.25 -5.94 1.14
C ARG A 271 -4.51 -6.81 0.12
N VAL A 272 -3.23 -6.51 -0.15
CA VAL A 272 -2.41 -7.37 -1.01
C VAL A 272 -2.11 -8.73 -0.38
N LEU A 273 -2.10 -8.81 0.95
CA LEU A 273 -1.77 -10.03 1.71
C LEU A 273 -2.94 -11.01 1.76
N ASP A 274 -4.17 -10.49 1.63
CA ASP A 274 -5.39 -11.26 1.74
C ASP A 274 -5.91 -11.66 0.34
N PRO A 275 -6.02 -12.96 0.04
CA PRO A 275 -6.52 -13.45 -1.24
C PRO A 275 -8.00 -13.15 -1.49
N ALA A 276 -8.78 -12.72 -0.49
CA ALA A 276 -10.19 -12.33 -0.69
C ALA A 276 -10.33 -11.01 -1.46
N PHE A 277 -9.35 -10.10 -1.39
CA PHE A 277 -9.42 -8.81 -2.07
C PHE A 277 -9.05 -8.95 -3.54
N GLN A 278 -10.02 -8.85 -4.45
CA GLN A 278 -9.83 -9.21 -5.86
C GLN A 278 -10.07 -8.09 -6.88
N GLU A 279 -10.40 -6.87 -6.43
CA GLU A 279 -10.53 -5.73 -7.33
C GLU A 279 -9.24 -5.43 -8.11
N ASP A 280 -9.37 -4.74 -9.25
CA ASP A 280 -8.28 -4.55 -10.21
C ASP A 280 -7.05 -3.91 -9.58
N HIS A 281 -7.23 -2.96 -8.67
CA HIS A 281 -6.14 -2.27 -7.99
C HIS A 281 -5.40 -3.19 -6.99
N HIS A 282 -6.08 -4.13 -6.32
CA HIS A 282 -5.44 -5.15 -5.49
C HIS A 282 -4.58 -6.11 -6.32
N ARG A 283 -5.14 -6.56 -7.46
CA ARG A 283 -4.44 -7.46 -8.39
C ARG A 283 -3.25 -6.78 -9.04
N ALA A 284 -3.40 -5.51 -9.44
CA ALA A 284 -2.33 -4.69 -10.01
C ALA A 284 -1.16 -4.55 -9.03
N MET A 285 -1.43 -4.21 -7.76
CA MET A 285 -0.38 -4.07 -6.76
C MET A 285 0.33 -5.39 -6.47
N ARG A 286 -0.41 -6.51 -6.34
CA ARG A 286 0.23 -7.83 -6.21
C ARG A 286 1.14 -8.18 -7.39
N ARG A 287 0.72 -7.89 -8.62
CA ARG A 287 1.54 -8.12 -9.82
C ARG A 287 2.83 -7.30 -9.79
N VAL A 288 2.77 -6.04 -9.37
CA VAL A 288 3.98 -5.20 -9.25
C VAL A 288 4.91 -5.74 -8.17
N ASN A 289 4.38 -6.09 -7.00
CA ASN A 289 5.18 -6.69 -5.91
C ASN A 289 5.86 -8.00 -6.35
N GLU A 290 5.15 -8.85 -7.09
CA GLU A 290 5.68 -10.10 -7.66
C GLU A 290 6.71 -9.88 -8.77
N ALA A 291 6.52 -8.85 -9.59
CA ALA A 291 7.43 -8.49 -10.68
C ALA A 291 8.74 -7.94 -10.14
N LEU A 292 8.70 -7.00 -9.19
CA LEU A 292 9.88 -6.41 -8.54
C LEU A 292 10.81 -7.47 -7.96
N ALA A 293 10.26 -8.47 -7.27
CA ALA A 293 11.03 -9.54 -6.65
C ALA A 293 11.76 -10.45 -7.67
N ARG A 294 11.38 -10.39 -8.95
CA ARG A 294 11.92 -11.23 -10.03
C ARG A 294 12.55 -10.41 -11.16
N ASP A 295 12.63 -9.10 -11.03
CA ASP A 295 13.13 -8.24 -12.08
C ASP A 295 14.64 -8.10 -12.02
N ASP A 296 15.34 -8.79 -12.93
CA ASP A 296 16.80 -8.79 -13.00
C ASP A 296 17.41 -7.41 -13.33
N ARG A 297 16.60 -6.42 -13.72
CA ARG A 297 17.04 -5.02 -13.93
C ARG A 297 17.29 -4.29 -12.60
N LEU A 298 16.79 -4.81 -11.48
CA LEU A 298 16.69 -4.07 -10.22
C LEU A 298 17.32 -4.83 -9.04
N ASP A 299 17.81 -4.07 -8.06
CA ASP A 299 18.03 -4.53 -6.69
C ASP A 299 16.94 -3.90 -5.80
N SER A 300 16.03 -4.70 -5.27
CA SER A 300 14.84 -4.20 -4.54
C SER A 300 14.77 -4.64 -3.08
N VAL A 301 14.27 -3.76 -2.22
CA VAL A 301 13.88 -4.05 -0.84
C VAL A 301 12.51 -3.43 -0.53
N MET A 302 11.62 -4.21 0.06
CA MET A 302 10.31 -3.77 0.53
C MET A 302 10.37 -3.47 2.03
N LEU A 303 9.95 -2.28 2.43
CA LEU A 303 10.08 -1.75 3.79
C LEU A 303 8.72 -1.63 4.48
N PRO A 304 8.62 -2.01 5.77
CA PRO A 304 7.43 -1.83 6.60
C PRO A 304 7.27 -0.38 7.10
N VAL A 305 7.36 0.59 6.18
CA VAL A 305 7.13 2.01 6.47
C VAL A 305 5.72 2.37 6.03
N ARG A 306 4.90 2.92 6.93
CA ARG A 306 3.52 3.38 6.64
C ARG A 306 2.67 2.29 5.98
N ASP A 307 2.17 2.50 4.76
CA ASP A 307 1.39 1.50 4.02
C ASP A 307 2.26 0.63 3.08
N GLY A 308 3.56 0.55 3.40
CA GLY A 308 4.57 -0.17 2.66
C GLY A 308 5.22 0.70 1.61
N VAL A 309 6.56 0.76 1.66
CA VAL A 309 7.38 1.45 0.66
C VAL A 309 8.34 0.44 0.05
N THR A 310 8.39 0.33 -1.28
CA THR A 310 9.44 -0.44 -1.95
C THR A 310 10.49 0.49 -2.53
N LEU A 311 11.76 0.20 -2.22
CA LEU A 311 12.92 0.82 -2.84
C LEU A 311 13.49 -0.15 -3.87
N ALA A 312 13.75 0.32 -5.08
CA ALA A 312 14.38 -0.48 -6.12
C ALA A 312 15.45 0.34 -6.86
N ARG A 313 16.71 -0.09 -6.76
CA ARG A 313 17.83 0.52 -7.48
C ARG A 313 17.99 -0.16 -8.84
N ARG A 314 18.10 0.61 -9.92
CA ARG A 314 18.44 0.08 -11.23
C ARG A 314 19.91 -0.35 -11.28
N ARG A 315 20.16 -1.56 -11.76
CA ARG A 315 21.52 -2.11 -11.96
C ARG A 315 22.27 -1.41 -13.07
#